data_AF-A0A5C8L6I1-F1
#
_entry.id   AF-A0A5C8L6I1-F1
#
_cell.length_a   1.000
_cell.length_b   1.000
_cell.length_c   1.000
_cell.angle_alpha   90.00
_cell.angle_beta   90.00
_cell.angle_gamma   90.00
#
_symmetry.space_group_name_H-M   'P 1'
#
loop_
_entity.id
_entity.type
_entity.pdbx_description
1 polymer ?
#
loop_
_entity_poly.entity_id
_entity_poly.type
_entity_poly.pdbx_seq_one_letter_code
_entity_poly.pdbx_strand_id
1 'polypeptide(L)'
;MNATLRNWNNIEWIFKKDGALRDIYVQNATISDWKKVVGLLNSEYKLTFGIYEENLTDKIDFEFVKTMFADETGELETKSATIDLSGIIVKCYFFLEEQIEFDINPTEIKTELEFIEIINFMKSISSKLEKQITLCGENQPEFPLIKIDTKNGIEKVLTEKEAENLWKKSDQNFSGFTKLKSKIIMKYFPKIFEKKIMESANREYKSTPKEKNVW
;
A
#
# COMPACT_ATOMS: atom_id res chain seq x y z
N MET A 1 -15.74 -1.14 -27.70
CA MET A 1 -15.67 -2.43 -27.00
C MET A 1 -14.22 -2.62 -26.58
N ASN A 2 -13.90 -2.40 -25.30
CA ASN A 2 -12.55 -2.54 -24.76
C ASN A 2 -12.51 -3.63 -23.69
N ALA A 3 -11.40 -4.35 -23.68
CA ALA A 3 -11.12 -5.58 -22.96
C ALA A 3 -11.25 -5.47 -21.44
N THR A 4 -11.92 -6.48 -20.86
CA THR A 4 -11.79 -6.96 -19.47
C THR A 4 -11.85 -5.91 -18.35
N LEU A 5 -12.97 -5.20 -18.24
CA LEU A 5 -13.44 -4.76 -16.93
C LEU A 5 -13.71 -6.01 -16.09
N ARG A 6 -12.91 -6.20 -15.04
CA ARG A 6 -13.10 -7.30 -14.10
C ARG A 6 -14.45 -7.11 -13.43
N ASN A 7 -15.24 -8.18 -13.35
CA ASN A 7 -16.53 -8.15 -12.66
C ASN A 7 -16.32 -7.68 -11.21
N TRP A 8 -16.82 -6.49 -10.88
CA TRP A 8 -16.75 -5.87 -9.54
C TRP A 8 -17.11 -6.85 -8.42
N ASN A 9 -18.14 -7.67 -8.63
CA ASN A 9 -18.61 -8.67 -7.65
C ASN A 9 -17.53 -9.71 -7.27
N ASN A 10 -16.53 -9.93 -8.13
CA ASN A 10 -15.44 -10.86 -7.86
C ASN A 10 -14.26 -10.22 -7.12
N ILE A 11 -14.19 -8.88 -7.05
CA ILE A 11 -13.04 -8.13 -6.54
C ILE A 11 -13.38 -7.22 -5.35
N GLU A 12 -14.66 -6.87 -5.16
CA GLU A 12 -15.12 -6.02 -4.03
C GLU A 12 -14.73 -6.57 -2.66
N TRP A 13 -14.46 -7.89 -2.57
CA TRP A 13 -13.97 -8.54 -1.37
C TRP A 13 -12.68 -7.92 -0.82
N ILE A 14 -11.83 -7.36 -1.69
CA ILE A 14 -10.60 -6.64 -1.33
C ILE A 14 -10.92 -5.44 -0.44
N PHE A 15 -12.07 -4.81 -0.63
CA PHE A 15 -12.48 -3.56 0.03
C PHE A 15 -13.55 -3.76 1.11
N LYS A 16 -13.74 -5.00 1.60
CA LYS A 16 -14.64 -5.28 2.72
C LYS A 16 -14.22 -4.51 3.97
N LYS A 17 -15.18 -3.89 4.66
CA LYS A 17 -14.97 -3.22 5.96
C LYS A 17 -14.51 -4.23 7.02
N ASP A 18 -13.21 -4.34 7.18
CA ASP A 18 -12.58 -5.31 8.08
C ASP A 18 -11.86 -4.70 9.27
N GLY A 19 -11.86 -3.36 9.34
CA GLY A 19 -11.17 -2.60 10.37
C GLY A 19 -9.70 -2.33 10.05
N ALA A 20 -9.18 -2.85 8.94
CA ALA A 20 -7.83 -2.63 8.47
C ALA A 20 -7.81 -1.69 7.25
N LEU A 21 -6.69 -1.01 7.03
CA LEU A 21 -6.43 -0.25 5.81
C LEU A 21 -6.01 -1.17 4.65
N ARG A 22 -5.81 -0.58 3.48
CA ARG A 22 -5.10 -1.21 2.37
C ARG A 22 -3.92 -0.35 1.99
N ASP A 23 -2.80 -1.01 1.73
CA ASP A 23 -1.54 -0.33 1.51
C ASP A 23 -1.12 -0.55 0.07
N ILE A 24 -0.78 0.53 -0.61
CA ILE A 24 -0.18 0.53 -1.92
C ILE A 24 1.31 0.76 -1.75
N TYR A 25 2.11 -0.22 -2.16
CA TYR A 25 3.56 -0.19 -2.01
C TYR A 25 4.30 -0.07 -3.33
N VAL A 26 5.38 0.71 -3.30
CA VAL A 26 6.55 0.60 -4.17
C VAL A 26 7.71 0.10 -3.32
N GLN A 27 8.07 -1.18 -3.46
CA GLN A 27 9.24 -1.74 -2.77
C GLN A 27 10.55 -1.40 -3.51
N ASN A 28 11.66 -1.44 -2.76
CA ASN A 28 13.01 -1.12 -3.26
C ASN A 28 13.02 0.27 -3.94
N ALA A 29 12.38 1.24 -3.29
CA ALA A 29 12.41 2.63 -3.70
C ALA A 29 13.78 3.24 -3.43
N THR A 30 14.05 4.36 -4.07
CA THR A 30 15.25 5.17 -3.89
C THR A 30 14.82 6.61 -3.73
N ILE A 31 15.70 7.49 -3.24
CA ILE A 31 15.38 8.93 -3.21
C ILE A 31 15.03 9.51 -4.60
N SER A 32 15.58 8.95 -5.67
CA SER A 32 15.25 9.33 -7.05
C SER A 32 13.82 8.94 -7.42
N ASP A 33 13.34 7.80 -6.93
CA ASP A 33 11.94 7.37 -7.13
C ASP A 33 10.99 8.28 -6.35
N TRP A 34 11.31 8.59 -5.10
CA TRP A 34 10.56 9.56 -4.30
C TRP A 34 10.45 10.91 -5.01
N LYS A 35 11.55 11.43 -5.56
CA LYS A 35 11.54 12.68 -6.35
C LYS A 35 10.57 12.61 -7.52
N LYS A 36 10.55 11.48 -8.24
CA LYS A 36 9.64 11.26 -9.38
C LYS A 36 8.19 11.16 -8.95
N VAL A 37 7.89 10.45 -7.86
CA VAL A 37 6.55 10.33 -7.30
C VAL A 37 6.05 11.66 -6.78
N VAL A 38 6.82 12.37 -5.97
CA VAL A 38 6.46 13.71 -5.48
C VAL A 38 6.22 14.66 -6.65
N GLY A 39 7.07 14.62 -7.68
CA GLY A 39 6.87 15.40 -8.89
C GLY A 39 5.55 15.10 -9.59
N LEU A 40 5.19 13.81 -9.72
CA LEU A 40 3.91 13.36 -10.28
C LEU A 40 2.72 13.84 -9.44
N LEU A 41 2.77 13.61 -8.13
CA LEU A 41 1.71 13.99 -7.19
C LEU A 41 1.45 15.50 -7.23
N ASN A 42 2.51 16.30 -7.15
CA ASN A 42 2.41 17.77 -7.21
C ASN A 42 1.91 18.31 -8.55
N SER A 43 2.03 17.56 -9.65
CA SER A 43 1.62 18.02 -10.98
C SER A 43 0.24 17.56 -11.41
N GLU A 44 -0.19 16.37 -10.98
CA GLU A 44 -1.39 15.72 -11.52
C GLU A 44 -2.51 15.56 -10.49
N TYR A 45 -2.21 15.69 -9.20
CA TYR A 45 -3.15 15.37 -8.14
C TYR A 45 -3.42 16.56 -7.22
N LYS A 46 -4.67 16.69 -6.80
CA LYS A 46 -5.05 17.59 -5.72
C LYS A 46 -4.60 16.93 -4.41
N LEU A 47 -3.76 17.63 -3.65
CA LEU A 47 -3.27 17.13 -2.39
C LEU A 47 -3.08 18.23 -1.35
N THR A 48 -2.94 17.84 -0.10
CA THR A 48 -2.41 18.68 0.97
C THR A 48 -1.18 18.03 1.60
N PHE A 49 -0.24 18.85 2.07
CA PHE A 49 0.99 18.43 2.74
C PHE A 49 1.22 19.25 4.00
N GLY A 50 1.37 18.59 5.16
CA GLY A 50 1.54 19.25 6.46
C GLY A 50 1.45 18.29 7.64
N ILE A 51 1.21 18.83 8.83
CA ILE A 51 1.18 18.08 10.10
C ILE A 51 -0.28 17.92 10.53
N TYR A 52 -0.83 16.70 10.53
CA TYR A 52 -2.15 16.41 11.13
C TYR A 52 -3.21 17.53 10.97
N GLU A 53 -3.43 17.98 9.72
CA GLU A 53 -4.38 19.05 9.31
C GLU A 53 -3.96 20.51 9.59
N GLU A 54 -2.81 20.72 10.20
CA GLU A 54 -2.19 22.02 10.43
C GLU A 54 -1.10 22.32 9.40
N ASN A 55 -0.88 23.62 9.14
CA ASN A 55 0.17 24.12 8.25
C ASN A 55 0.16 23.48 6.86
N LEU A 56 -1.04 23.24 6.33
CA LEU A 56 -1.23 22.56 5.05
C LEU A 56 -0.81 23.45 3.87
N THR A 57 -0.05 22.84 2.98
CA THR A 57 0.31 23.37 1.66
C THR A 57 -0.31 22.49 0.57
N ASP A 58 -0.48 23.02 -0.63
CA ASP A 58 -1.08 22.28 -1.77
C ASP A 58 -0.05 21.46 -2.57
N LYS A 59 1.21 21.44 -2.11
CA LYS A 59 2.33 20.74 -2.73
C LYS A 59 3.26 20.15 -1.69
N ILE A 60 3.76 18.96 -1.96
CA ILE A 60 4.80 18.33 -1.17
C ILE A 60 6.12 19.06 -1.40
N ASP A 61 6.74 19.53 -0.31
CA ASP A 61 8.12 20.04 -0.33
C ASP A 61 9.10 18.87 -0.30
N PHE A 62 9.66 18.52 -1.46
CA PHE A 62 10.58 17.40 -1.57
C PHE A 62 11.91 17.64 -0.85
N GLU A 63 12.35 18.89 -0.69
CA GLU A 63 13.57 19.18 0.05
C GLU A 63 13.37 18.90 1.54
N PHE A 64 12.20 19.27 2.08
CA PHE A 64 11.82 18.91 3.44
C PHE A 64 11.72 17.39 3.64
N VAL A 65 11.12 16.66 2.69
CA VAL A 65 11.05 15.19 2.73
C VAL A 65 12.43 14.55 2.78
N LYS A 66 13.41 15.06 2.01
CA LYS A 66 14.81 14.58 2.11
C LYS A 66 15.41 14.84 3.50
N THR A 67 15.12 16.00 4.08
CA THR A 67 15.57 16.31 5.45
C THR A 67 14.95 15.35 6.46
N MET A 68 13.67 14.99 6.31
CA MET A 68 13.02 13.97 7.15
C MET A 68 13.69 12.61 7.05
N PHE A 69 14.03 12.13 5.85
CA PHE A 69 14.71 10.84 5.71
C PHE A 69 16.12 10.83 6.32
N ALA A 70 16.79 11.98 6.35
CA ALA A 70 18.13 12.11 6.94
C ALA A 70 18.11 12.38 8.46
N ASP A 71 16.93 12.57 9.06
CA ASP A 71 16.83 12.83 10.49
C ASP A 71 16.92 11.53 11.31
N GLU A 72 18.10 11.29 11.89
CA GLU A 72 18.32 10.17 12.82
C GLU A 72 17.93 10.51 14.27
N THR A 73 17.60 11.76 14.57
CA THR A 73 17.29 12.22 15.94
C THR A 73 15.83 11.97 16.32
N GLY A 74 14.93 11.97 15.33
CA GLY A 74 13.48 11.91 15.54
C GLY A 74 12.88 13.19 16.12
N GLU A 75 13.65 14.29 16.15
CA GLU A 75 13.18 15.59 16.62
C GLU A 75 12.45 16.39 15.54
N LEU A 76 12.65 16.06 14.27
CA LEU A 76 12.00 16.77 13.17
C LEU A 76 10.50 16.44 13.11
N GLU A 77 9.69 17.47 12.85
CA GLU A 77 8.26 17.28 12.65
C GLU A 77 7.97 16.34 11.47
N THR A 78 7.11 15.35 11.70
CA THR A 78 6.66 14.46 10.64
C THR A 78 5.50 15.10 9.88
N LYS A 79 5.69 15.29 8.58
CA LYS A 79 4.61 15.67 7.66
C LYS A 79 4.10 14.47 6.89
N SER A 80 2.84 14.55 6.45
CA SER A 80 2.22 13.59 5.53
C SER A 80 1.55 14.31 4.38
N ALA A 81 1.33 13.58 3.29
CA ALA A 81 0.52 14.03 2.19
C ALA A 81 -0.85 13.36 2.21
N THR A 82 -1.89 14.12 1.90
CA THR A 82 -3.26 13.64 1.70
C THR A 82 -3.67 13.92 0.27
N ILE A 83 -3.87 12.89 -0.53
CA ILE A 83 -4.25 12.97 -1.94
C ILE A 83 -5.75 12.69 -2.07
N ASP A 84 -6.45 13.54 -2.83
CA ASP A 84 -7.88 13.43 -3.11
C ASP A 84 -8.08 12.80 -4.51
N LEU A 85 -8.48 11.54 -4.53
CA LEU A 85 -8.85 10.81 -5.74
C LEU A 85 -10.38 10.79 -5.89
N SER A 86 -10.94 11.92 -6.31
CA SER A 86 -12.39 12.07 -6.53
C SER A 86 -13.23 11.70 -5.29
N GLY A 87 -12.76 12.06 -4.09
CA GLY A 87 -13.40 11.75 -2.81
C GLY A 87 -12.85 10.52 -2.09
N ILE A 88 -11.96 9.73 -2.72
CA ILE A 88 -11.18 8.69 -2.04
C ILE A 88 -9.92 9.34 -1.47
N ILE A 89 -9.68 9.17 -0.18
CA ILE A 89 -8.55 9.74 0.52
C ILE A 89 -7.40 8.74 0.54
N VAL A 90 -6.29 9.15 -0.07
CA VAL A 90 -5.05 8.39 -0.08
C VAL A 90 -4.03 9.12 0.80
N LYS A 91 -3.54 8.47 1.85
CA LYS A 91 -2.50 9.02 2.72
C LYS A 91 -1.13 8.54 2.28
N CYS A 92 -0.14 9.41 2.34
CA CYS A 92 1.26 9.05 2.11
C CYS A 92 2.10 9.58 3.27
N TYR A 93 2.86 8.70 3.89
CA TYR A 93 3.77 9.03 4.97
C TYR A 93 5.22 8.83 4.53
N PHE A 94 6.10 9.73 4.95
CA PHE A 94 7.51 9.76 4.55
C PHE A 94 8.39 9.18 5.65
N PHE A 95 8.24 7.88 5.93
CA PHE A 95 8.95 7.21 7.02
C PHE A 95 10.20 6.43 6.59
N LEU A 96 10.23 5.90 5.37
CA LEU A 96 11.35 5.11 4.84
C LEU A 96 11.73 5.53 3.44
N GLU A 97 13.03 5.71 3.19
CA GLU A 97 13.51 6.02 1.84
C GLU A 97 13.31 4.84 0.87
N GLU A 98 13.49 3.61 1.34
CA GLU A 98 13.50 2.40 0.52
C GLU A 98 12.09 1.86 0.18
N GLN A 99 11.04 2.54 0.62
CA GLN A 99 9.66 2.11 0.45
C GLN A 99 8.72 3.31 0.33
N ILE A 100 7.97 3.37 -0.76
CA ILE A 100 6.85 4.30 -0.89
C ILE A 100 5.59 3.56 -0.50
N GLU A 101 4.80 4.15 0.39
CA GLU A 101 3.56 3.60 0.89
C GLU A 101 2.43 4.63 0.72
N PHE A 102 1.27 4.12 0.33
CA PHE A 102 0.02 4.86 0.37
C PHE A 102 -1.07 4.06 1.05
N ASP A 103 -1.70 4.63 2.06
CA ASP A 103 -2.83 4.02 2.75
C ASP A 103 -4.15 4.47 2.15
N ILE A 104 -5.07 3.54 1.96
CA ILE A 104 -6.46 3.82 1.60
C ILE A 104 -7.42 3.14 2.57
N ASN A 105 -8.52 3.82 2.85
CA ASN A 105 -9.60 3.24 3.64
C ASN A 105 -10.50 2.39 2.72
N PRO A 106 -10.57 1.06 2.89
CA PRO A 106 -11.37 0.21 2.00
C PRO A 106 -12.86 0.59 1.98
N THR A 107 -13.37 1.25 3.02
CA THR A 107 -14.78 1.66 3.08
C THR A 107 -15.16 2.78 2.12
N GLU A 108 -14.17 3.43 1.50
CA GLU A 108 -14.36 4.48 0.48
C GLU A 108 -14.52 3.91 -0.93
N ILE A 109 -14.25 2.61 -1.13
CA ILE A 109 -14.32 1.94 -2.43
C ILE A 109 -15.54 1.00 -2.42
N LYS A 110 -16.65 1.46 -2.97
CA LYS A 110 -17.97 0.80 -2.95
C LYS A 110 -18.44 0.36 -4.32
N THR A 111 -17.82 0.88 -5.37
CA THR A 111 -18.23 0.74 -6.76
C THR A 111 -17.04 0.47 -7.66
N GLU A 112 -17.34 -0.03 -8.86
CA GLU A 112 -16.35 -0.22 -9.92
C GLU A 112 -15.64 1.08 -10.32
N LEU A 113 -16.33 2.22 -10.26
CA LEU A 113 -15.74 3.53 -10.61
C LEU A 113 -14.63 3.92 -9.63
N GLU A 114 -14.90 3.83 -8.32
CA GLU A 114 -13.89 4.12 -7.27
C GLU A 114 -12.70 3.16 -7.38
N PHE A 115 -12.95 1.91 -7.72
CA PHE A 115 -11.89 0.94 -7.98
C PHE A 115 -11.03 1.32 -9.19
N ILE A 116 -11.64 1.80 -10.28
CA ILE A 116 -10.92 2.27 -11.47
C ILE A 116 -10.01 3.45 -11.11
N GLU A 117 -10.43 4.37 -10.24
CA GLU A 117 -9.59 5.47 -9.75
C GLU A 117 -8.32 4.95 -9.05
N ILE A 118 -8.46 3.96 -8.17
CA ILE A 118 -7.30 3.30 -7.51
C ILE A 118 -6.37 2.63 -8.53
N ILE A 119 -6.93 1.92 -9.52
CA ILE A 119 -6.14 1.26 -10.56
C ILE A 119 -5.38 2.28 -11.41
N ASN A 120 -6.02 3.39 -11.77
CA ASN A 120 -5.40 4.46 -12.55
C ASN A 120 -4.29 5.16 -11.76
N PHE A 121 -4.50 5.40 -10.47
CA PHE A 121 -3.46 5.92 -9.57
C PHE A 121 -2.23 5.00 -9.53
N MET A 122 -2.45 3.70 -9.28
CA MET A 122 -1.36 2.70 -9.27
C MET A 122 -0.65 2.60 -10.63
N LYS A 123 -1.38 2.66 -11.75
CA LYS A 123 -0.80 2.67 -13.11
C LYS A 123 0.06 3.92 -13.36
N SER A 124 -0.40 5.09 -12.90
CA SER A 124 0.33 6.34 -13.07
C SER A 124 1.68 6.30 -12.35
N ILE A 125 1.70 5.81 -11.10
CA ILE A 125 2.94 5.62 -10.35
C ILE A 125 3.82 4.57 -11.01
N SER A 126 3.25 3.41 -11.40
CA SER A 126 3.98 2.35 -12.08
C SER A 126 4.67 2.85 -13.35
N SER A 127 3.95 3.61 -14.18
CA SER A 127 4.45 4.17 -15.42
C SER A 127 5.55 5.20 -15.17
N LYS A 128 5.36 6.07 -14.17
CA LYS A 128 6.34 7.08 -13.79
C LYS A 128 7.67 6.48 -13.32
N LEU A 129 7.61 5.36 -12.61
CA LEU A 129 8.77 4.73 -12.00
C LEU A 129 9.35 3.59 -12.84
N GLU A 130 8.60 3.07 -13.81
CA GLU A 130 8.87 1.78 -14.45
C GLU A 130 9.04 0.63 -13.44
N LYS A 131 8.23 0.66 -12.37
CA LYS A 131 8.27 -0.30 -11.27
C LYS A 131 6.92 -0.97 -11.05
N GLN A 132 6.97 -2.15 -10.45
CA GLN A 132 5.80 -2.85 -9.96
C GLN A 132 5.23 -2.13 -8.74
N ILE A 133 3.92 -1.95 -8.73
CA ILE A 133 3.11 -1.39 -7.65
C ILE A 133 2.19 -2.49 -7.13
N THR A 134 2.07 -2.59 -5.82
CA THR A 134 1.26 -3.63 -5.17
C THR A 134 0.26 -3.01 -4.24
N LEU A 135 -1.00 -3.46 -4.28
CA LEU A 135 -1.95 -3.24 -3.19
C LEU A 135 -2.07 -4.52 -2.36
N CYS A 136 -1.98 -4.43 -1.05
CA CYS A 136 -2.16 -5.55 -0.11
C CYS A 136 -3.03 -5.16 1.08
N GLY A 137 -3.26 -6.10 1.99
CA GLY A 137 -3.79 -5.78 3.32
C GLY A 137 -2.79 -4.98 4.14
N GLU A 138 -3.29 -4.29 5.17
CA GLU A 138 -2.48 -3.48 6.08
C GLU A 138 -1.27 -4.22 6.66
N ASN A 139 -0.07 -3.72 6.37
CA ASN A 139 1.23 -4.27 6.71
C ASN A 139 1.46 -5.71 6.19
N GLN A 140 0.90 -6.05 5.02
CA GLN A 140 0.98 -7.39 4.43
C GLN A 140 1.57 -7.44 3.00
N PRO A 141 2.72 -6.80 2.72
CA PRO A 141 3.29 -6.74 1.38
C PRO A 141 3.65 -8.11 0.79
N GLU A 142 3.80 -9.16 1.60
CA GLU A 142 4.06 -10.52 1.10
C GLU A 142 2.83 -11.22 0.52
N PHE A 143 1.62 -10.69 0.76
CA PHE A 143 0.39 -11.18 0.15
C PHE A 143 -0.26 -10.08 -0.69
N PRO A 144 0.28 -9.80 -1.88
CA PRO A 144 -0.34 -8.89 -2.83
C PRO A 144 -1.79 -9.30 -3.09
N LEU A 145 -2.67 -8.32 -3.25
CA LEU A 145 -4.05 -8.49 -3.74
C LEU A 145 -4.18 -7.97 -5.17
N ILE A 146 -3.41 -6.91 -5.47
CA ILE A 146 -3.29 -6.30 -6.80
C ILE A 146 -1.81 -6.11 -7.12
N LYS A 147 -1.40 -6.42 -8.36
CA LYS A 147 -0.11 -6.00 -8.91
C LYS A 147 -0.29 -5.30 -10.23
N ILE A 148 0.41 -4.18 -10.38
CA ILE A 148 0.52 -3.42 -11.62
C ILE A 148 2.00 -3.22 -11.95
N ASP A 149 2.42 -3.61 -13.13
CA ASP A 149 3.74 -3.32 -13.70
C ASP A 149 3.53 -2.93 -15.16
N THR A 150 3.43 -1.63 -15.41
CA THR A 150 3.13 -1.08 -16.74
C THR A 150 4.21 -1.38 -17.76
N LYS A 151 5.49 -1.44 -17.34
CA LYS A 151 6.62 -1.79 -18.21
C LYS A 151 6.54 -3.22 -18.70
N ASN A 152 6.14 -4.14 -17.82
CA ASN A 152 6.03 -5.56 -18.14
C ASN A 152 4.61 -5.98 -18.55
N GLY A 153 3.67 -5.03 -18.71
CA GLY A 153 2.28 -5.30 -19.08
C GLY A 153 1.50 -6.12 -18.05
N ILE A 154 1.89 -6.07 -16.76
CA ILE A 154 1.21 -6.79 -15.69
C ILE A 154 0.11 -5.90 -15.12
N GLU A 155 -1.10 -6.43 -15.11
CA GLU A 155 -2.21 -5.89 -14.34
C GLU A 155 -2.98 -7.09 -13.81
N LYS A 156 -2.74 -7.47 -12.55
CA LYS A 156 -3.35 -8.65 -11.90
C LYS A 156 -4.09 -8.22 -10.64
N VAL A 157 -5.33 -8.66 -10.49
CA VAL A 157 -6.16 -8.47 -9.29
C VAL A 157 -6.73 -9.83 -8.96
N LEU A 158 -6.63 -10.25 -7.70
CA LEU A 158 -7.20 -11.52 -7.27
C LEU A 158 -8.70 -11.44 -7.11
N THR A 159 -9.35 -12.49 -7.58
CA THR A 159 -10.66 -12.88 -7.08
C THR A 159 -10.56 -13.51 -5.69
N GLU A 160 -11.65 -13.50 -4.92
CA GLU A 160 -11.70 -14.12 -3.59
C GLU A 160 -11.28 -15.59 -3.65
N LYS A 161 -11.77 -16.31 -4.67
CA LYS A 161 -11.43 -17.73 -4.90
C LYS A 161 -9.94 -17.95 -5.20
N GLU A 162 -9.31 -17.08 -5.97
CA GLU A 162 -7.87 -17.19 -6.23
C GLU A 162 -7.06 -16.94 -4.96
N ALA A 163 -7.43 -15.93 -4.17
CA ALA A 163 -6.80 -15.65 -2.88
C ALA A 163 -6.93 -16.86 -1.93
N GLU A 164 -8.12 -17.43 -1.80
CA GLU A 164 -8.35 -18.65 -1.01
C GLU A 164 -7.52 -19.84 -1.48
N ASN A 165 -7.37 -20.02 -2.79
CA ASN A 165 -6.57 -21.11 -3.35
C ASN A 165 -5.08 -20.92 -3.08
N LEU A 166 -4.57 -19.69 -3.19
CA LEU A 166 -3.19 -19.37 -2.84
C LEU A 166 -2.94 -19.64 -1.35
N TRP A 167 -3.88 -19.25 -0.47
CA TRP A 167 -3.81 -19.54 0.96
C TRP A 167 -3.81 -21.04 1.28
N LYS A 168 -4.67 -21.84 0.62
CA LYS A 168 -4.71 -23.30 0.84
C LYS A 168 -3.40 -23.96 0.41
N LYS A 169 -2.79 -23.51 -0.69
CA LYS A 169 -1.51 -24.03 -1.16
C LYS A 169 -0.34 -23.65 -0.24
N SER A 170 -0.34 -22.43 0.31
CA SER A 170 0.70 -22.03 1.27
C SER A 170 0.59 -22.82 2.58
N ASP A 171 -0.64 -23.08 3.06
CA ASP A 171 -0.88 -23.86 4.29
C ASP A 171 -0.49 -25.34 4.14
N GLN A 172 -0.64 -25.94 2.95
CA GLN A 172 -0.28 -27.35 2.70
C GLN A 172 1.23 -27.60 2.56
N ASN A 173 2.02 -26.59 2.23
CA ASN A 173 3.45 -26.74 1.94
C ASN A 173 4.37 -26.38 3.12
N PHE A 174 3.85 -25.96 4.28
CA PHE A 174 4.66 -25.53 5.43
C PHE A 174 4.25 -26.22 6.73
N SER A 175 5.02 -27.24 7.15
CA SER A 175 4.94 -27.86 8.48
C SER A 175 5.69 -27.07 9.58
N GLY A 176 5.85 -25.75 9.41
CA GLY A 176 6.67 -24.93 10.31
C GLY A 176 6.27 -23.45 10.27
N PHE A 177 5.42 -23.06 11.24
CA PHE A 177 5.11 -21.73 11.77
C PHE A 177 5.19 -20.43 10.92
N THR A 178 4.16 -19.60 11.12
CA THR A 178 4.09 -18.13 10.97
C THR A 178 4.05 -17.53 9.56
N LYS A 179 2.86 -17.11 9.12
CA LYS A 179 2.52 -15.70 8.79
C LYS A 179 1.08 -15.58 8.27
N LEU A 180 0.49 -14.44 8.60
CA LEU A 180 -0.64 -13.82 7.89
C LEU A 180 -2.04 -14.46 7.96
N LYS A 181 -2.66 -14.38 9.13
CA LYS A 181 -4.12 -14.50 9.29
C LYS A 181 -4.55 -13.47 10.34
N SER A 182 -4.48 -12.18 10.06
CA SER A 182 -4.83 -11.14 11.05
C SER A 182 -6.24 -11.36 11.60
N LYS A 183 -7.25 -11.63 10.76
CA LYS A 183 -8.64 -11.89 11.24
C LYS A 183 -8.90 -13.28 11.86
N ILE A 184 -8.30 -14.35 11.34
CA ILE A 184 -8.55 -15.71 11.83
C ILE A 184 -7.64 -16.04 13.03
N ILE A 185 -6.38 -15.60 13.06
CA ILE A 185 -5.52 -15.74 14.25
C ILE A 185 -6.01 -14.83 15.37
N MET A 186 -6.48 -13.59 15.11
CA MET A 186 -7.15 -12.82 16.18
C MET A 186 -8.35 -13.58 16.77
N LYS A 187 -9.17 -14.21 15.92
CA LYS A 187 -10.38 -14.91 16.37
C LYS A 187 -10.10 -16.24 17.08
N TYR A 188 -9.06 -16.97 16.70
CA TYR A 188 -8.82 -18.35 17.19
C TYR A 188 -7.50 -18.54 17.96
N PHE A 189 -6.53 -17.60 17.86
CA PHE A 189 -5.19 -17.69 18.45
C PHE A 189 -4.68 -16.32 18.96
N PRO A 190 -5.41 -15.64 19.86
CA PRO A 190 -5.14 -14.25 20.27
C PRO A 190 -3.74 -14.06 20.88
N LYS A 191 -3.23 -15.02 21.66
CA LYS A 191 -1.89 -14.92 22.29
C LYS A 191 -0.74 -14.90 21.29
N ILE A 192 -0.88 -15.56 20.14
CA ILE A 192 0.14 -15.56 19.08
C ILE A 192 0.12 -14.22 18.34
N PHE A 193 -1.07 -13.67 18.13
CA PHE A 193 -1.24 -12.34 17.57
C PHE A 193 -0.67 -11.25 18.50
N GLU A 194 -1.02 -11.28 19.79
CA GLU A 194 -0.48 -10.38 20.81
C GLU A 194 1.05 -10.44 20.88
N LYS A 195 1.63 -11.64 20.92
CA LYS A 195 3.09 -11.81 20.91
C LYS A 195 3.73 -11.19 19.67
N LYS A 196 3.13 -11.35 18.49
CA LYS A 196 3.64 -10.75 17.25
C LYS A 196 3.50 -9.23 17.22
N ILE A 197 2.39 -8.70 17.73
CA ILE A 197 2.24 -7.25 17.88
C ILE A 197 3.32 -6.73 18.83
N MET A 198 3.55 -7.39 19.96
CA MET A 198 4.61 -7.00 20.90
C MET A 198 6.01 -7.14 20.30
N GLU A 199 6.29 -8.18 19.52
CA GLU A 199 7.57 -8.34 18.83
C GLU A 199 7.77 -7.29 17.73
N SER A 200 6.71 -6.90 17.02
CA SER A 200 6.76 -5.86 15.98
C SER A 200 6.92 -4.47 16.59
N ALA A 201 6.22 -4.17 17.68
CA ALA A 201 6.29 -2.87 18.35
C ALA A 201 7.67 -2.57 18.96
N ASN A 202 8.46 -3.61 19.23
CA ASN A 202 9.80 -3.49 19.83
C ASN A 202 10.95 -3.63 18.83
N ARG A 203 10.67 -3.59 17.52
CA ARG A 203 11.69 -3.70 16.48
C ARG A 203 11.58 -2.52 15.53
N GLU A 204 12.74 -2.03 15.10
CA GLU A 204 12.82 -1.07 14.00
C GLU A 204 12.14 -1.65 12.74
N TYR A 205 11.25 -0.87 12.13
CA TYR A 205 10.58 -1.29 10.91
C TYR A 205 11.57 -1.32 9.75
N LYS A 206 11.49 -2.37 8.93
CA LYS A 206 12.32 -2.54 7.74
C LYS A 206 11.44 -2.84 6.55
N SER A 207 11.72 -2.17 5.43
CA SER A 207 11.02 -2.38 4.18
C SER A 207 11.05 -3.84 3.76
N THR A 208 9.90 -4.35 3.31
CA THR A 208 9.81 -5.71 2.76
C THR A 208 10.38 -5.69 1.34
N PRO A 209 11.44 -6.47 1.03
CA PRO A 209 12.01 -6.50 -0.31
C PRO A 209 11.00 -6.99 -1.35
N LYS A 210 11.09 -6.46 -2.57
CA LYS A 210 10.20 -6.82 -3.69
C LYS A 210 10.14 -8.33 -3.93
N GLU A 211 11.22 -9.07 -3.69
CA GLU A 211 11.32 -10.52 -3.92
C GLU A 211 10.40 -11.33 -2.98
N LYS A 212 10.03 -10.75 -1.82
CA LYS A 212 9.07 -11.36 -0.89
C LYS A 212 7.61 -11.08 -1.27
N ASN A 213 7.39 -10.17 -2.22
CA ASN A 213 6.08 -9.87 -2.78
C ASN A 213 5.72 -10.93 -3.84
N VAL A 214 5.43 -12.14 -3.36
CA VAL A 214 5.25 -13.35 -4.17
C VAL A 214 3.86 -13.43 -4.80
N TRP A 215 3.75 -14.07 -5.97
CA TRP A 215 2.49 -14.53 -6.58
C TRP A 215 2.55 -16.02 -6.84
#